data_AF-A0AAP2QBI1-F1
#
_entry.id   AF-A0AAP2QBI1-F1
#
_cell.length_a   1.000
_cell.length_b   1.000
_cell.length_c   1.000
_cell.angle_alpha   90.00
_cell.angle_beta   90.00
_cell.angle_gamma   90.00
#
_symmetry.space_group_name_H-M   'P 1'
#
loop_
_entity.id
_entity.type
_entity.pdbx_description
1 polymer ?
#
loop_
_entity_poly.entity_id
_entity_poly.type
_entity_poly.pdbx_seq_one_letter_code
_entity_poly.pdbx_strand_id
1 'polypeptide(L)'
;PFTDFGFKHIFGREMDKDILIEFLNDLLKGEHTIMDLRIMNNERLPETEQGRKVIFDIHCETDKGERIIIEMQNREQPHFKDRALYYLSHSVVEQGIKGTWDYELAA
;
A
#
# COMPACT_ATOMS: atom_id res chain seq x y z
N PRO A 1 7.58 -15.71 6.76
CA PRO A 1 6.25 -16.39 6.69
C PRO A 1 5.95 -16.75 5.23
N PHE A 2 5.57 -17.99 4.91
CA PHE A 2 5.44 -18.47 3.51
C PHE A 2 3.99 -18.56 2.99
N THR A 3 3.01 -18.22 3.84
CA THR A 3 1.59 -18.21 3.50
C THR A 3 1.05 -16.79 3.53
N ASP A 4 0.06 -16.51 2.68
CA ASP A 4 -0.65 -15.22 2.63
C ASP A 4 -1.22 -14.85 4.00
N PHE A 5 -1.89 -15.81 4.65
CA PHE A 5 -2.41 -15.65 6.00
C PHE A 5 -1.32 -15.27 7.00
N GLY A 6 -0.20 -16.01 7.04
CA GLY A 6 0.88 -15.75 8.00
C GLY A 6 1.56 -14.41 7.76
N PHE A 7 1.73 -14.01 6.50
CA PHE A 7 2.25 -12.71 6.13
C PHE A 7 1.34 -11.59 6.63
N LYS A 8 0.04 -11.63 6.30
CA LYS A 8 -0.95 -10.65 6.75
C LYS A 8 -1.11 -10.62 8.27
N HIS A 9 -1.00 -11.77 8.93
CA HIS A 9 -1.13 -11.84 10.39
C HIS A 9 0.04 -11.17 11.11
N ILE A 10 1.27 -11.34 10.60
CA ILE A 10 2.47 -10.76 11.22
C ILE A 10 2.61 -9.28 10.91
N PHE A 11 2.35 -8.88 9.66
CA PHE A 11 2.66 -7.53 9.20
C PHE A 11 1.44 -6.62 9.07
N GLY A 12 0.22 -7.15 9.07
CA GLY A 12 -1.02 -6.39 8.82
C GLY A 12 -1.76 -5.93 10.07
N ARG A 13 -1.21 -6.16 11.28
CA ARG A 13 -1.84 -5.77 12.55
C ARG A 13 -1.15 -4.55 13.13
N GLU A 14 -1.93 -3.56 13.57
CA GLU A 14 -1.39 -2.34 14.20
C GLU A 14 -0.54 -2.65 15.44
N MET A 15 -0.91 -3.68 16.22
CA MET A 15 -0.13 -4.10 17.41
C MET A 15 1.26 -4.66 17.09
N ASP A 16 1.48 -5.11 15.86
CA ASP A 16 2.75 -5.70 15.42
C ASP A 16 3.50 -4.81 14.42
N LYS A 17 3.09 -3.53 14.29
CA LYS A 17 3.64 -2.64 13.25
C LYS A 17 5.15 -2.43 13.34
N ASP A 18 5.73 -2.54 14.53
CA ASP A 18 7.18 -2.43 14.74
C ASP A 18 7.94 -3.48 13.92
N ILE A 19 7.39 -4.69 13.80
CA ILE A 19 7.97 -5.76 12.99
C ILE A 19 7.97 -5.38 11.50
N LEU A 20 6.90 -4.73 11.03
CA LEU A 20 6.82 -4.23 9.66
C LEU A 20 7.80 -3.08 9.41
N ILE A 21 7.93 -2.16 10.37
CA ILE A 21 8.88 -1.04 10.31
C ILE A 21 10.32 -1.55 10.20
N GLU A 22 10.73 -2.47 11.07
CA GLU A 22 12.06 -3.08 11.03
C GLU A 22 12.32 -3.77 9.68
N PHE A 23 11.37 -4.58 9.22
CA PHE A 23 11.48 -5.28 7.93
C PHE A 23 11.65 -4.32 6.75
N LEU A 24 10.84 -3.25 6.67
CA LEU A 24 10.93 -2.29 5.59
C LEU A 24 12.21 -1.45 5.65
N ASN A 25 12.66 -1.05 6.84
CA ASN A 25 13.90 -0.31 7.02
C ASN A 25 15.13 -1.14 6.62
N ASP A 26 15.12 -2.45 6.90
CA ASP A 26 16.17 -3.36 6.42
C ASP A 26 16.13 -3.51 4.90
N LEU A 27 14.93 -3.62 4.31
CA LEU A 27 14.75 -3.77 2.87
C LEU A 27 15.15 -2.51 2.08
N LEU A 28 14.84 -1.32 2.62
CA LEU A 28 15.03 -0.01 1.99
C LEU A 28 16.29 0.72 2.50
N LYS A 29 17.21 -0.02 3.11
CA LYS A 29 18.38 0.55 3.77
C LYS A 29 19.19 1.45 2.84
N GLY A 30 19.34 2.71 3.23
CA GLY A 30 20.09 3.73 2.49
C GLY A 30 19.24 4.54 1.50
N GLU A 31 17.99 4.15 1.26
CA GLU A 31 17.04 4.88 0.43
C GLU A 31 16.00 5.59 1.30
N HIS A 32 15.38 4.85 2.24
CA HIS A 32 14.35 5.37 3.12
C HIS A 32 14.62 5.00 4.59
N THR A 33 14.06 5.80 5.50
CA THR A 33 13.99 5.50 6.93
C THR A 33 12.60 5.85 7.41
N ILE A 34 11.87 4.83 7.85
CA ILE A 34 10.50 4.86 8.33
C ILE A 34 10.55 4.88 9.86
N MET A 35 9.99 5.92 10.47
CA MET A 35 9.95 6.06 11.93
C MET A 35 8.65 5.52 12.51
N ASP A 36 7.55 5.68 11.77
CA ASP A 36 6.25 5.14 12.14
C ASP A 36 5.45 4.75 10.90
N LEU A 37 4.48 3.87 11.10
CA LEU A 37 3.49 3.47 10.11
C LEU A 37 2.09 3.54 10.72
N ARG A 38 1.12 3.97 9.91
CA ARG A 38 -0.30 3.73 10.15
C ARG A 38 -0.79 2.66 9.17
N ILE A 39 -1.29 1.53 9.68
CA ILE A 39 -1.95 0.54 8.83
C ILE A 39 -3.28 1.13 8.35
N MET A 40 -3.48 1.15 7.04
CA MET A 40 -4.69 1.65 6.41
C MET A 40 -5.64 0.51 6.06
N ASN A 41 -6.91 0.85 5.79
CA ASN A 41 -7.85 -0.10 5.23
C ASN A 41 -7.24 -0.71 3.95
N ASN A 42 -7.35 -2.02 3.80
CA ASN A 42 -6.80 -2.75 2.67
C ASN A 42 -7.82 -2.92 1.53
N GLU A 43 -9.08 -2.60 1.75
CA GLU A 43 -10.12 -2.64 0.72
C GLU A 43 -10.48 -1.24 0.23
N ARG A 44 -10.73 -1.11 -1.08
CA ARG A 44 -11.40 0.03 -1.70
C ARG A 44 -12.57 -0.42 -2.54
N LEU A 45 -13.71 0.19 -2.26
CA LEU A 45 -14.89 0.03 -3.07
C LEU A 45 -14.68 0.75 -4.41
N PRO A 46 -15.22 0.19 -5.51
CA PRO A 46 -15.17 0.87 -6.79
C PRO A 46 -16.01 2.15 -6.74
N GLU A 47 -15.58 3.17 -7.48
CA GLU A 47 -16.33 4.44 -7.59
C GLU A 47 -17.61 4.31 -8.43
N THR A 48 -17.66 3.30 -9.31
CA THR A 48 -18.79 3.04 -10.20
C THR A 48 -19.21 1.57 -10.10
N GLU A 49 -20.45 1.24 -10.45
CA GLU A 49 -20.96 -0.14 -10.41
C GLU A 49 -20.17 -1.10 -11.31
N GLN A 50 -19.58 -0.58 -12.38
CA GLN A 50 -18.76 -1.36 -13.33
C GLN A 50 -17.27 -1.40 -12.94
N GLY A 51 -16.88 -0.61 -11.93
CA GLY A 51 -15.50 -0.52 -11.46
C GLY A 51 -15.06 -1.78 -10.71
N ARG A 52 -13.73 -1.97 -10.61
CA ARG A 52 -13.16 -3.10 -9.86
C ARG A 52 -12.75 -2.65 -8.46
N LYS A 53 -13.06 -3.47 -7.46
CA LYS A 53 -12.53 -3.30 -6.11
C LYS A 53 -11.02 -3.47 -6.09
N VAL A 54 -10.37 -2.75 -5.18
CA VAL A 54 -8.95 -2.93 -4.85
C VAL A 54 -8.87 -3.63 -3.50
N ILE A 55 -8.02 -4.66 -3.41
CA ILE A 55 -7.74 -5.37 -2.16
C ILE A 55 -6.23 -5.51 -2.07
N PHE A 56 -5.63 -4.66 -1.24
CA PHE A 56 -4.21 -4.73 -0.91
C PHE A 56 -3.97 -5.87 0.08
N ASP A 57 -2.77 -6.47 0.06
CA ASP A 57 -2.39 -7.37 1.14
C ASP A 57 -2.11 -6.56 2.42
N ILE A 58 -1.27 -5.53 2.30
CA ILE A 58 -1.00 -4.54 3.34
C ILE A 58 -0.88 -3.16 2.66
N HIS A 59 -1.52 -2.17 3.25
CA HIS A 59 -1.42 -0.78 2.82
C HIS A 59 -1.16 0.07 4.06
N CYS A 60 -0.09 0.86 4.03
CA CYS A 60 0.30 1.72 5.15
C CYS A 60 0.76 3.09 4.69
N GLU A 61 0.76 4.04 5.62
CA GLU A 61 1.25 5.40 5.43
C GLU A 61 2.36 5.67 6.43
N THR A 62 3.50 6.20 5.97
CA THR A 62 4.64 6.55 6.82
C THR A 62 4.40 7.83 7.61
N ASP A 63 5.27 8.09 8.59
CA ASP A 63 5.33 9.35 9.33
C ASP A 63 5.51 10.59 8.42
N LYS A 64 5.99 10.40 7.19
CA LYS A 64 6.17 11.45 6.17
C LYS A 64 4.98 11.59 5.22
N GLY A 65 3.94 10.78 5.40
CA GLY A 65 2.76 10.75 4.52
C GLY A 65 2.95 9.93 3.24
N GLU A 66 4.04 9.17 3.12
CA GLU A 66 4.28 8.31 1.95
C GLU A 66 3.40 7.05 2.07
N ARG A 67 2.64 6.72 1.02
CA ARG A 67 1.81 5.50 1.00
C ARG A 67 2.60 4.34 0.42
N ILE A 68 2.66 3.24 1.16
CA ILE A 68 3.36 2.02 0.78
C ILE A 68 2.32 0.90 0.61
N ILE A 69 2.34 0.28 -0.58
CA ILE A 69 1.56 -0.91 -0.89
C ILE A 69 2.52 -2.10 -0.86
N ILE A 70 2.20 -3.11 -0.05
CA ILE A 70 3.01 -4.32 0.09
C ILE A 70 2.16 -5.51 -0.33
N GLU A 71 2.65 -6.26 -1.31
CA GLU A 71 1.99 -7.42 -1.90
C GLU A 71 2.86 -8.66 -1.72
N MET A 72 2.30 -9.77 -1.24
CA MET A 72 3.01 -11.03 -1.05
C MET A 72 2.69 -11.99 -2.20
N GLN A 73 3.72 -12.45 -2.91
CA GLN A 73 3.56 -13.44 -3.98
C GLN A 73 4.36 -14.70 -3.66
N ASN A 74 3.65 -15.79 -3.34
CA ASN A 74 4.26 -17.11 -3.11
C ASN A 74 4.18 -18.04 -4.33
N ARG A 75 3.53 -17.59 -5.40
CA ARG A 75 3.41 -18.25 -6.71
C ARG A 75 3.13 -17.20 -7.78
N GLU A 76 3.32 -17.59 -9.03
CA GLU A 76 2.96 -16.75 -10.15
C GLU A 76 1.45 -16.43 -10.15
N GLN A 77 1.11 -15.16 -10.37
CA GLN A 77 -0.26 -14.71 -10.55
C GLN A 77 -0.40 -14.03 -11.92
N PRO A 78 -1.40 -14.43 -12.72
CA PRO A 78 -1.72 -13.75 -13.97
C PRO A 78 -1.97 -12.26 -13.73
N HIS A 79 -1.50 -11.41 -14.65
CA HIS A 79 -1.74 -9.97 -14.63
C HIS A 79 -1.25 -9.23 -13.37
N PHE A 80 -0.25 -9.79 -12.65
CA PHE A 80 0.27 -9.15 -11.44
C PHE A 80 0.70 -7.68 -11.69
N LYS A 81 1.43 -7.43 -12.78
CA LYS A 81 1.88 -6.07 -13.15
C LYS A 81 0.70 -5.13 -13.44
N ASP A 82 -0.29 -5.61 -14.19
CA ASP A 82 -1.48 -4.82 -14.53
C ASP A 82 -2.30 -4.48 -13.28
N ARG A 83 -2.40 -5.44 -12.35
CA ARG A 83 -3.08 -5.24 -11.06
C ARG A 83 -2.33 -4.28 -10.16
N ALA A 84 -1.00 -4.44 -10.04
CA ALA A 84 -0.16 -3.55 -9.26
C ALA A 84 -0.26 -2.10 -9.77
N LEU A 85 -0.27 -1.91 -11.10
CA LEU A 85 -0.47 -0.59 -11.70
C LEU A 85 -1.86 -0.03 -11.39
N TYR A 86 -2.92 -0.84 -11.54
CA TYR A 86 -4.29 -0.42 -11.20
C TYR A 86 -4.43 -0.01 -9.72
N TYR A 87 -3.79 -0.76 -8.83
CA TYR A 87 -3.77 -0.54 -7.39
C TYR A 87 -3.01 0.74 -7.03
N LEU A 88 -1.83 0.94 -7.62
CA LEU A 88 -1.03 2.15 -7.46
C LEU A 88 -1.80 3.38 -7.95
N SER A 89 -2.44 3.32 -9.11
CA SER A 89 -3.23 4.43 -9.65
C SER A 89 -4.36 4.84 -8.70
N HIS A 90 -5.07 3.89 -8.09
CA HIS A 90 -6.09 4.21 -7.07
C HIS A 90 -5.50 4.90 -5.85
N SER A 91 -4.35 4.41 -5.35
CA SER A 91 -3.70 5.03 -4.19
C SER A 91 -3.21 6.46 -4.48
N VAL A 92 -2.78 6.74 -5.71
CA VAL A 92 -2.41 8.09 -6.17
C VAL A 92 -3.64 9.00 -6.26
N VAL A 93 -4.73 8.53 -6.89
CA VAL A 93 -5.97 9.31 -7.04
C VAL A 93 -6.56 9.69 -5.67
N GLU A 94 -6.51 8.79 -4.70
CA GLU A 94 -6.98 9.05 -3.32
C GLU A 94 -6.19 10.13 -2.57
N GLN A 95 -4.99 10.49 -3.03
CA GLN A 95 -4.19 11.57 -2.46
C GLN A 95 -4.53 12.93 -3.09
N GLY A 96 -5.28 12.94 -4.18
CA GLY A 96 -5.73 14.16 -4.84
C GLY A 96 -6.70 14.96 -3.97
N ILE A 97 -6.44 16.26 -3.84
CA ILE A 97 -7.38 17.18 -3.19
C ILE A 97 -8.56 17.40 -4.13
N LYS A 98 -9.76 17.04 -3.69
CA LYS A 98 -10.99 17.33 -4.44
C LYS A 98 -11.28 18.82 -4.39
N GLY A 99 -11.49 19.45 -5.55
CA GLY A 99 -11.73 20.88 -5.59
C GLY A 99 -11.63 21.46 -6.99
N THR A 100 -11.12 22.68 -7.08
CA THR A 100 -10.86 23.36 -8.35
C THR A 100 -9.86 22.59 -9.19
N TRP A 101 -10.03 22.65 -10.51
CA TRP A 101 -9.19 21.97 -11.50
C TRP A 101 -7.77 22.57 -11.50
N ASP A 102 -6.93 22.10 -10.58
CA ASP A 102 -5.52 22.46 -10.47
C ASP A 102 -4.67 21.18 -10.42
N TYR A 103 -3.79 21.05 -11.41
CA TYR A 103 -2.95 19.87 -11.65
C TYR A 103 -1.47 20.24 -11.63
N GLU A 104 -1.13 21.44 -11.16
CA GLU A 104 0.26 21.86 -11.01
C GLU A 104 0.94 20.96 -9.97
N LEU A 105 1.98 20.24 -10.40
CA LEU A 105 2.79 19.44 -9.50
C LEU A 105 3.78 20.38 -8.80
N ALA A 106 3.85 20.32 -7.46
CA ALA A 106 4.92 21.01 -6.74
C ALA A 106 6.27 20.44 -7.20
N ALA A 107 7.10 21.32 -7.78
CA ALA A 107 8.47 21.01 -8.19
C ALA A 107 9.40 20.86 -6.98
#